data_AF-A0A9E0H776-F1
#
_entry.id   AF-A0A9E0H776-F1
#
_cell.length_a   1.000
_cell.length_b   1.000
_cell.length_c   1.000
_cell.angle_alpha   90.00
_cell.angle_beta   90.00
_cell.angle_gamma   90.00
#
_symmetry.space_group_name_H-M   'P 1'
#
loop_
_entity.id
_entity.type
_entity.pdbx_description
1 polymer ?
#
loop_
_entity_poly.entity_id
_entity_poly.type
_entity_poly.pdbx_seq_one_letter_code
_entity_poly.pdbx_strand_id
1 'polypeptide(L)'
;MRRASPSLVLLASVACGGAPAPGTPGTPKGGEPPADVLNRHAGALRPVIFEHGVPYLWLGMIELHGDKAAPAPTLPDCTQDDLDCWRTLPAAADQVAKLGALPASVTVLTADGPCVAKVDPVVVVNTSGCEPSMTYGAPLTGCGAALAPMAITAGDVAAELRWLPAPPVKMAPLPADLATVADPVQRRYLEGWLTASSLAGTRRDARTGVVAVDAGAEALTTVVAGALVGDGADECELNAATEEVLGLRRGDDFTELALTEGPEVDGYVSRVTEWDGALAWRGRVVGVVSGSPRSVMVHALGAGAAATPLFDQTVWWDNEECTQGNWSGVEYPCGP
;
A
#
# COMPACT_ATOMS: atom_id res chain seq x y z
N MET A 1 7.79 52.74 47.97
CA MET A 1 9.09 53.00 48.63
C MET A 1 10.00 51.79 48.38
N ARG A 2 11.31 52.04 48.24
CA ARG A 2 12.38 51.14 47.76
C ARG A 2 12.61 49.85 48.58
N ARG A 3 13.38 48.95 47.94
CA ARG A 3 14.34 47.90 48.43
C ARG A 3 13.77 46.47 48.47
N ALA A 4 14.50 45.39 48.23
CA ALA A 4 15.82 45.05 47.64
C ALA A 4 15.91 43.49 47.66
N SER A 5 16.67 42.87 46.77
CA SER A 5 17.06 41.43 46.85
C SER A 5 17.98 41.13 48.04
N PRO A 6 18.09 39.85 48.45
CA PRO A 6 19.34 39.07 48.25
C PRO A 6 19.07 37.58 47.89
N SER A 7 19.79 36.98 46.92
CA SER A 7 21.05 36.20 46.99
C SER A 7 20.93 34.71 47.40
N LEU A 8 21.51 33.89 46.51
CA LEU A 8 21.88 32.46 46.52
C LEU A 8 22.19 31.77 47.87
N VAL A 9 21.87 30.47 47.91
CA VAL A 9 22.72 29.42 48.54
C VAL A 9 22.81 28.21 47.59
N LEU A 10 24.04 27.86 47.22
CA LEU A 10 24.45 26.58 46.62
C LEU A 10 24.67 25.55 47.73
N LEU A 11 24.22 24.30 47.56
CA LEU A 11 24.74 23.14 48.28
C LEU A 11 24.81 21.95 47.32
N ALA A 12 26.00 21.36 47.22
CA ALA A 12 26.32 20.16 46.45
C ALA A 12 26.59 18.99 47.40
N SER A 13 26.23 17.77 47.01
CA SER A 13 26.92 16.53 47.46
C SER A 13 26.47 15.28 46.66
N VAL A 14 27.34 14.87 45.74
CA VAL A 14 27.93 13.54 45.44
C VAL A 14 27.17 12.22 45.80
N ALA A 15 26.92 11.45 44.73
CA ALA A 15 26.91 10.00 44.48
C ALA A 15 26.83 8.94 45.61
N CYS A 16 25.96 7.93 45.37
CA CYS A 16 26.27 6.52 45.59
C CYS A 16 25.61 5.65 44.49
N GLY A 17 26.42 4.82 43.84
CA GLY A 17 25.98 3.84 42.87
C GLY A 17 25.21 2.69 43.52
N GLY A 18 24.13 2.28 42.88
CA GLY A 18 23.39 1.06 43.19
C GLY A 18 23.23 0.24 41.92
N ALA A 19 23.68 -1.02 41.96
CA ALA A 19 23.52 -1.99 40.89
C ALA A 19 22.04 -2.18 40.52
N PRO A 20 21.72 -2.48 39.25
CA PRO A 20 20.33 -2.73 38.84
C PRO A 20 19.85 -4.08 39.38
N ALA A 21 18.64 -4.08 39.93
CA ALA A 21 17.94 -5.29 40.33
C ALA A 21 17.62 -6.20 39.11
N PRO A 22 17.57 -7.53 39.27
CA PRO A 22 17.30 -8.44 38.16
C PRO A 22 15.82 -8.44 37.78
N GLY A 23 15.55 -8.09 36.52
CA GLY A 23 14.59 -8.76 35.63
C GLY A 23 13.11 -8.79 36.01
N THR A 24 12.37 -7.72 35.66
CA THR A 24 11.00 -7.88 35.16
C THR A 24 11.09 -8.09 33.65
N PRO A 25 10.40 -9.07 33.03
CA PRO A 25 10.37 -9.23 31.59
C PRO A 25 9.79 -7.95 30.96
N GLY A 26 10.65 -7.15 30.33
CA GLY A 26 10.27 -5.88 29.74
C GLY A 26 9.50 -6.11 28.45
N THR A 27 8.34 -5.47 28.35
CA THR A 27 7.75 -5.05 27.09
C THR A 27 8.85 -4.44 26.22
N PRO A 28 8.96 -4.77 24.92
CA PRO A 28 9.96 -4.16 24.06
C PRO A 28 9.79 -2.64 24.12
N LYS A 29 10.85 -1.91 24.51
CA LYS A 29 10.91 -0.45 24.35
C LYS A 29 10.99 -0.15 22.86
N GLY A 30 9.86 -0.22 22.16
CA GLY A 30 9.68 0.37 20.85
C GLY A 30 9.72 1.87 21.01
N GLY A 31 10.88 2.49 20.74
CA GLY A 31 10.95 3.93 20.57
C GLY A 31 9.98 4.40 19.48
N GLU A 32 9.63 5.67 19.53
CA GLU A 32 8.95 6.35 18.42
C GLU A 32 9.74 6.09 17.12
N PRO A 33 9.09 5.73 15.99
CA PRO A 33 9.83 5.49 14.77
C PRO A 33 10.43 6.85 14.39
N PRO A 34 11.73 6.95 14.13
CA PRO A 34 12.27 8.23 13.73
C PRO A 34 11.58 8.60 12.40
N ALA A 35 11.20 9.88 12.27
CA ALA A 35 10.46 10.38 11.11
C ALA A 35 11.24 10.25 9.77
N ASP A 36 12.41 9.62 9.78
CA ASP A 36 13.38 9.57 8.70
C ASP A 36 13.50 8.21 8.01
N VAL A 37 12.95 7.11 8.56
CA VAL A 37 13.22 5.75 8.06
C VAL A 37 12.87 5.59 6.58
N LEU A 38 11.72 6.14 6.15
CA LEU A 38 11.31 6.15 4.75
C LEU A 38 11.54 7.51 4.07
N ASN A 39 11.31 8.62 4.77
CA ASN A 39 11.39 9.97 4.20
C ASN A 39 12.75 10.27 3.56
N ARG A 40 13.85 9.77 4.13
CA ARG A 40 15.20 9.95 3.57
C ARG A 40 15.39 9.31 2.19
N HIS A 41 14.51 8.39 1.81
CA HIS A 41 14.58 7.65 0.55
C HIS A 41 13.58 8.11 -0.50
N ALA A 42 12.74 9.14 -0.24
CA ALA A 42 11.67 9.55 -1.14
C ALA A 42 12.12 9.74 -2.61
N GLY A 43 13.24 10.44 -2.84
CA GLY A 43 13.80 10.64 -4.20
C GLY A 43 14.47 9.40 -4.83
N ALA A 44 14.71 8.35 -4.04
CA ALA A 44 15.37 7.12 -4.46
C ALA A 44 14.39 5.96 -4.73
N LEU A 45 13.10 6.15 -4.43
CA LEU A 45 12.04 5.16 -4.68
C LEU A 45 11.77 5.00 -6.18
N ARG A 46 11.58 3.75 -6.61
CA ARG A 46 11.24 3.38 -7.99
C ARG A 46 10.16 2.29 -7.96
N PRO A 47 9.23 2.23 -8.93
CA PRO A 47 8.17 1.23 -8.91
C PRO A 47 8.73 -0.13 -9.30
N VAL A 48 8.16 -1.17 -8.69
CA VAL A 48 8.35 -2.55 -9.10
C VAL A 48 7.00 -3.10 -9.52
N ILE A 49 6.93 -3.65 -10.72
CA ILE A 49 5.74 -4.34 -11.24
C ILE A 49 5.96 -5.83 -11.19
N PHE A 50 4.87 -6.58 -11.09
CA PHE A 50 4.90 -8.03 -11.10
C PHE A 50 4.13 -8.53 -12.30
N GLU A 51 4.84 -9.13 -13.24
CA GLU A 51 4.23 -9.75 -14.41
C GLU A 51 4.56 -11.22 -14.45
N HIS A 52 3.52 -12.05 -14.46
CA HIS A 52 3.64 -13.51 -14.47
C HIS A 52 4.52 -14.06 -13.33
N GLY A 53 4.46 -13.44 -12.15
CA GLY A 53 5.27 -13.81 -10.98
C GLY A 53 6.73 -13.37 -11.04
N VAL A 54 7.12 -12.58 -12.03
CA VAL A 54 8.46 -12.01 -12.17
C VAL A 54 8.43 -10.52 -11.78
N PRO A 55 9.30 -10.07 -10.86
CA PRO A 55 9.42 -8.66 -10.53
C PRO A 55 10.27 -7.92 -11.56
N TYR A 56 9.81 -6.75 -11.99
CA TYR A 56 10.55 -5.85 -12.87
C TYR A 56 10.65 -4.46 -12.24
N LEU A 57 11.85 -3.87 -12.27
CA LEU A 57 12.01 -2.44 -12.08
C LEU A 57 11.36 -1.74 -13.27
N TRP A 58 10.32 -0.95 -13.01
CA TRP A 58 9.62 -0.21 -14.06
C TRP A 58 10.45 0.99 -14.50
N LEU A 59 10.59 1.18 -15.82
CA LEU A 59 11.43 2.22 -16.42
C LEU A 59 10.67 3.23 -17.25
N GLY A 60 9.45 2.91 -17.68
CA GLY A 60 8.61 3.82 -18.46
C GLY A 60 7.61 3.09 -19.34
N MET A 61 6.43 3.68 -19.47
CA MET A 61 5.36 3.20 -20.32
C MET A 61 5.74 3.30 -21.81
N ILE A 62 5.20 2.38 -22.63
CA ILE A 62 5.27 2.48 -24.09
C ILE A 62 3.89 2.94 -24.58
N GLU A 63 3.82 4.18 -25.06
CA GLU A 63 2.61 4.71 -25.71
C GLU A 63 2.44 4.03 -27.08
N LEU A 64 1.45 3.14 -27.19
CA LEU A 64 1.11 2.43 -28.44
C LEU A 64 0.21 3.26 -29.37
N HIS A 65 -0.51 4.22 -28.81
CA HIS A 65 -1.48 5.07 -29.50
C HIS A 65 -1.27 6.53 -29.12
N GLY A 66 -1.31 7.44 -30.10
CA GLY A 66 -1.21 8.90 -29.89
C GLY A 66 -0.21 9.62 -30.81
N ASP A 67 -0.27 10.95 -30.83
CA ASP A 67 0.56 11.82 -31.68
C ASP A 67 2.07 11.74 -31.36
N LYS A 68 2.42 11.21 -30.19
CA LYS A 68 3.79 11.00 -29.70
C LYS A 68 4.16 9.52 -29.56
N ALA A 69 3.33 8.60 -30.07
CA ALA A 69 3.57 7.17 -29.96
C ALA A 69 5.02 6.83 -30.38
N ALA A 70 5.72 6.14 -29.50
CA ALA A 70 7.02 5.58 -29.86
C ALA A 70 6.82 4.58 -31.00
N PRO A 71 7.79 4.37 -31.90
CA PRO A 71 7.71 3.27 -32.84
C PRO A 71 7.52 1.98 -32.03
N ALA A 72 6.34 1.37 -32.17
CA ALA A 72 6.00 0.16 -31.43
C ALA A 72 7.05 -0.92 -31.74
N PRO A 73 7.51 -1.68 -30.72
CA PRO A 73 8.39 -2.81 -30.97
C PRO A 73 7.72 -3.77 -31.97
N THR A 74 8.50 -4.40 -32.85
CA THR A 74 7.96 -5.44 -33.72
C THR A 74 7.41 -6.56 -32.86
N LEU A 75 6.09 -6.67 -32.82
CA LEU A 75 5.41 -7.73 -32.08
C LEU A 75 5.50 -9.04 -32.87
N PRO A 76 5.65 -10.19 -32.20
CA PRO A 76 5.43 -11.48 -32.83
C PRO A 76 4.03 -11.53 -33.46
N ASP A 77 3.88 -12.27 -34.56
CA ASP A 77 2.57 -12.55 -35.15
C ASP A 77 1.73 -13.38 -34.18
N CYS A 78 0.97 -12.68 -33.34
CA CYS A 78 0.01 -13.26 -32.43
C CYS A 78 -1.39 -13.05 -32.97
N THR A 79 -2.25 -14.04 -32.78
CA THR A 79 -3.68 -13.85 -33.01
C THR A 79 -4.20 -12.80 -32.03
N GLN A 80 -5.14 -11.97 -32.47
CA GLN A 80 -5.73 -10.89 -31.67
C GLN A 80 -6.35 -11.38 -30.34
N ASP A 81 -6.66 -12.68 -30.25
CA ASP A 81 -7.25 -13.34 -29.09
C ASP A 81 -6.22 -14.00 -28.14
N ASP A 82 -4.92 -13.93 -28.44
CA ASP A 82 -3.84 -14.53 -27.63
C ASP A 82 -2.89 -13.44 -27.13
N LEU A 83 -3.37 -12.61 -26.21
CA LEU A 83 -2.55 -11.57 -25.56
C LEU A 83 -1.38 -12.16 -24.73
N ASP A 84 -1.40 -13.47 -24.44
CA ASP A 84 -0.37 -14.22 -23.71
C ASP A 84 0.79 -14.71 -24.58
N CYS A 85 0.65 -14.61 -25.90
CA CYS A 85 1.58 -15.18 -26.89
C CYS A 85 3.03 -14.66 -26.74
N TRP A 86 3.23 -13.50 -26.13
CA TRP A 86 4.52 -12.99 -25.74
C TRP A 86 4.41 -12.24 -24.40
N ARG A 87 5.23 -12.65 -23.43
CA ARG A 87 5.29 -12.01 -22.10
C ARG A 87 6.35 -10.92 -22.03
N THR A 88 7.48 -11.18 -22.69
CA THR A 88 8.62 -10.25 -22.73
C THR A 88 9.35 -10.33 -24.06
N LEU A 89 9.88 -9.21 -24.52
CA LEU A 89 10.75 -9.11 -25.70
C LEU A 89 12.03 -8.34 -25.35
N PRO A 90 13.18 -8.61 -25.98
CA PRO A 90 14.36 -7.78 -25.80
C PRO A 90 14.08 -6.32 -26.21
N ALA A 91 14.45 -5.35 -25.37
CA ALA A 91 14.33 -3.94 -25.74
C ALA A 91 15.45 -3.53 -26.70
N ALA A 92 15.12 -2.73 -27.72
CA ALA A 92 16.08 -2.23 -28.69
C ALA A 92 17.12 -1.30 -28.02
N ALA A 93 18.40 -1.47 -28.35
CA ALA A 93 19.49 -0.79 -27.66
C ALA A 93 19.40 0.75 -27.72
N ASP A 94 18.87 1.31 -28.81
CA ASP A 94 18.64 2.75 -28.98
C ASP A 94 17.53 3.28 -28.06
N GLN A 95 16.50 2.46 -27.77
CA GLN A 95 15.45 2.81 -26.81
C GLN A 95 15.94 2.69 -25.38
N VAL A 96 16.69 1.62 -25.07
CA VAL A 96 17.34 1.47 -23.76
C VAL A 96 18.27 2.64 -23.46
N ALA A 97 19.02 3.13 -24.45
CA ALA A 97 19.89 4.29 -24.28
C ALA A 97 19.13 5.57 -23.88
N LYS A 98 17.85 5.72 -24.30
CA LYS A 98 17.01 6.88 -23.94
C LYS A 98 16.52 6.83 -22.50
N LEU A 99 16.46 5.64 -21.89
CA LEU A 99 16.09 5.47 -20.48
C LEU A 99 17.19 5.95 -19.51
N GLY A 100 18.39 6.21 -20.03
CA GLY A 100 19.53 6.68 -19.24
C GLY A 100 20.30 5.55 -18.55
N ALA A 101 21.24 5.92 -17.70
CA ALA A 101 22.06 4.96 -16.97
C ALA A 101 21.23 4.26 -15.89
N LEU A 102 21.14 2.93 -15.99
CA LEU A 102 20.47 2.10 -15.00
C LEU A 102 21.45 1.67 -13.90
N PRO A 103 21.01 1.60 -12.63
CA PRO A 103 21.82 1.01 -11.58
C PRO A 103 22.02 -0.48 -11.85
N ALA A 104 23.19 -1.02 -11.54
CA ALA A 104 23.46 -2.46 -11.66
C ALA A 104 22.67 -3.31 -10.64
N SER A 105 22.24 -2.67 -9.54
CA SER A 105 21.50 -3.29 -8.46
C SER A 105 20.60 -2.28 -7.77
N VAL A 106 19.52 -2.74 -7.18
CA VAL A 106 18.62 -1.94 -6.34
C VAL A 106 18.33 -2.69 -5.03
N THR A 107 17.96 -1.96 -3.99
CA THR A 107 17.47 -2.59 -2.76
C THR A 107 15.96 -2.77 -2.86
N VAL A 108 15.48 -4.00 -2.73
CA VAL A 108 14.06 -4.34 -2.60
C VAL A 108 13.77 -4.76 -1.17
N LEU A 109 12.51 -4.62 -0.73
CA LEU A 109 12.09 -5.06 0.58
C LEU A 109 11.36 -6.39 0.49
N THR A 110 11.68 -7.29 1.41
CA THR A 110 11.05 -8.61 1.58
C THR A 110 10.52 -8.75 3.00
N ALA A 111 9.82 -9.84 3.27
CA ALA A 111 9.41 -10.20 4.63
C ALA A 111 10.60 -10.44 5.59
N ASP A 112 11.78 -10.76 5.04
CA ASP A 112 13.00 -11.03 5.82
C ASP A 112 13.92 -9.81 5.94
N GLY A 113 13.73 -8.80 5.09
CA GLY A 113 14.52 -7.57 5.10
C GLY A 113 14.85 -6.97 3.75
N PRO A 114 15.68 -5.91 3.76
CA PRO A 114 16.26 -5.38 2.56
C PRO A 114 17.11 -6.45 1.88
N CYS A 115 16.91 -6.62 0.58
CA CYS A 115 17.69 -7.50 -0.27
C CYS A 115 18.20 -6.71 -1.48
N VAL A 116 19.46 -6.94 -1.85
CA VAL A 116 20.06 -6.29 -3.02
C VAL A 116 19.76 -7.15 -4.25
N ALA A 117 18.79 -6.72 -5.05
CA ALA A 117 18.44 -7.36 -6.31
C ALA A 117 19.37 -6.88 -7.42
N LYS A 118 19.75 -7.81 -8.30
CA LYS A 118 20.42 -7.48 -9.55
C LYS A 118 19.39 -6.91 -10.52
N VAL A 119 19.78 -5.86 -11.24
CA VAL A 119 19.01 -5.31 -12.35
C VAL A 119 19.52 -5.95 -13.64
N ASP A 120 18.70 -6.81 -14.24
CA ASP A 120 19.03 -7.47 -15.50
C ASP A 120 18.72 -6.58 -16.71
N PRO A 121 19.18 -6.96 -17.92
CA PRO A 121 18.95 -6.16 -19.13
C PRO A 121 17.48 -5.83 -19.37
N VAL A 122 17.23 -4.62 -19.87
CA VAL A 122 15.89 -4.12 -20.15
C VAL A 122 15.17 -4.98 -21.17
N VAL A 123 13.91 -5.25 -20.89
CA VAL A 123 12.96 -5.91 -21.78
C VAL A 123 11.73 -5.03 -21.97
N VAL A 124 11.00 -5.27 -23.04
CA VAL A 124 9.60 -4.86 -23.16
C VAL A 124 8.77 -5.91 -22.45
N VAL A 125 7.92 -5.48 -21.52
CA VAL A 125 7.00 -6.32 -20.77
C VAL A 125 5.59 -6.08 -21.31
N ASN A 126 4.89 -7.15 -21.63
CA ASN A 126 3.46 -7.10 -21.94
C ASN A 126 2.69 -6.94 -20.62
N THR A 127 1.92 -5.86 -20.51
CA THR A 127 1.06 -5.56 -19.36
C THR A 127 -0.41 -5.51 -19.77
N SER A 128 -0.73 -6.04 -20.95
CA SER A 128 -2.07 -5.96 -21.53
C SER A 128 -3.09 -6.62 -20.61
N GLY A 129 -4.20 -5.91 -20.39
CA GLY A 129 -5.39 -6.41 -19.71
C GLY A 129 -6.52 -6.51 -20.73
N CYS A 130 -7.48 -5.60 -20.64
CA CYS A 130 -8.51 -5.46 -21.67
C CYS A 130 -8.05 -4.64 -22.86
N GLU A 131 -7.20 -3.65 -22.60
CA GLU A 131 -6.53 -2.91 -23.66
C GLU A 131 -5.06 -3.37 -23.82
N PRO A 132 -4.54 -3.40 -25.07
CA PRO A 132 -3.13 -3.65 -25.30
C PRO A 132 -2.26 -2.62 -24.59
N SER A 133 -1.34 -3.06 -23.73
CA SER A 133 -0.43 -2.19 -23.01
C SER A 133 0.95 -2.82 -22.84
N MET A 134 1.98 -1.98 -22.84
CA MET A 134 3.38 -2.42 -22.71
C MET A 134 4.21 -1.41 -21.94
N THR A 135 5.27 -1.89 -21.31
CA THR A 135 6.22 -1.06 -20.59
C THR A 135 7.65 -1.52 -20.79
N TYR A 136 8.61 -0.62 -20.60
CA TYR A 136 9.99 -0.98 -20.36
C TYR A 136 10.16 -1.43 -18.91
N GLY A 137 10.75 -2.60 -18.72
CA GLY A 137 11.06 -3.15 -17.41
C GLY A 137 12.44 -3.80 -17.40
N ALA A 138 13.13 -3.74 -16.27
CA ALA A 138 14.35 -4.50 -16.04
C ALA A 138 14.06 -5.61 -15.02
N PRO A 139 14.25 -6.90 -15.35
CA PRO A 139 13.98 -7.98 -14.40
C PRO A 139 14.84 -7.83 -13.15
N LEU A 140 14.24 -8.11 -11.99
CA LEU A 140 14.92 -8.11 -10.71
C LEU A 140 15.19 -9.55 -10.26
N THR A 141 16.46 -9.89 -10.08
CA THR A 141 16.87 -11.25 -9.71
C THR A 141 17.71 -11.28 -8.43
N GLY A 142 17.74 -12.44 -7.77
CA GLY A 142 18.53 -12.69 -6.55
C GLY A 142 17.78 -12.56 -5.22
N CYS A 143 16.57 -11.98 -5.20
CA CYS A 143 15.80 -11.75 -3.97
C CYS A 143 14.50 -12.55 -3.85
N GLY A 144 14.20 -13.45 -4.80
CA GLY A 144 12.92 -14.14 -4.89
C GLY A 144 11.80 -13.27 -5.47
N ALA A 145 10.58 -13.83 -5.54
CA ALA A 145 9.42 -13.17 -6.16
C ALA A 145 8.56 -12.36 -5.16
N ALA A 146 8.64 -12.65 -3.86
CA ALA A 146 7.84 -11.98 -2.83
C ALA A 146 8.52 -10.68 -2.36
N LEU A 147 8.45 -9.64 -3.20
CA LEU A 147 9.05 -8.33 -2.96
C LEU A 147 7.97 -7.27 -2.76
N ALA A 148 8.30 -6.15 -2.14
CA ALA A 148 7.45 -4.96 -2.20
C ALA A 148 7.32 -4.47 -3.66
N PRO A 149 6.20 -3.83 -4.04
CA PRO A 149 6.04 -3.18 -5.35
C PRO A 149 6.84 -1.87 -5.47
N MET A 150 7.96 -1.78 -4.75
CA MET A 150 8.90 -0.66 -4.83
C MET A 150 10.35 -1.13 -4.60
N ALA A 151 11.27 -0.39 -5.21
CA ALA A 151 12.71 -0.54 -5.02
C ALA A 151 13.31 0.79 -4.55
N ILE A 152 14.46 0.71 -3.88
CA ILE A 152 15.22 1.83 -3.35
C ILE A 152 16.60 1.80 -4.01
N THR A 153 16.95 2.89 -4.70
CA THR A 153 18.25 3.04 -5.38
C THR A 153 19.37 3.55 -4.46
N ALA A 154 19.05 3.87 -3.20
CA ALA A 154 20.01 4.27 -2.17
C ALA A 154 20.66 3.06 -1.48
N GLY A 155 21.90 3.23 -1.01
CA GLY A 155 22.69 2.15 -0.38
C GLY A 155 22.51 1.98 1.13
N ASP A 156 21.77 2.86 1.80
CA ASP A 156 21.66 2.96 3.27
C ASP A 156 20.27 2.60 3.82
N VAL A 157 19.63 1.60 3.23
CA VAL A 157 18.32 1.11 3.69
C VAL A 157 18.44 0.43 5.07
N ALA A 158 17.52 0.76 5.98
CA ALA A 158 17.56 0.24 7.34
C ALA A 158 17.41 -1.30 7.38
N ALA A 159 18.36 -1.99 8.01
CA ALA A 159 18.43 -3.45 8.04
C ALA A 159 17.21 -4.17 8.65
N GLU A 160 16.38 -3.46 9.42
CA GLU A 160 15.16 -3.95 10.07
C GLU A 160 13.87 -3.52 9.35
N LEU A 161 13.98 -2.85 8.20
CA LEU A 161 12.82 -2.48 7.37
C LEU A 161 12.33 -3.70 6.60
N ARG A 162 11.02 -3.95 6.62
CA ARG A 162 10.37 -5.16 6.08
C ARG A 162 9.18 -4.80 5.22
N TRP A 163 8.94 -5.65 4.23
CA TRP A 163 7.70 -5.68 3.46
C TRP A 163 6.77 -6.73 4.03
N LEU A 164 5.52 -6.34 4.30
CA LEU A 164 4.48 -7.24 4.76
C LEU A 164 3.29 -7.12 3.79
N PRO A 165 3.11 -8.07 2.85
CA PRO A 165 2.05 -7.99 1.86
C PRO A 165 0.68 -8.11 2.53
N ALA A 166 -0.31 -7.42 1.97
CA ALA A 166 -1.70 -7.56 2.38
C ALA A 166 -2.16 -9.00 2.16
N PRO A 167 -2.82 -9.63 3.15
CA PRO A 167 -3.49 -10.90 2.90
C PRO A 167 -4.71 -10.66 1.99
N PRO A 168 -5.18 -11.71 1.27
CA PRO A 168 -6.41 -11.60 0.50
C PRO A 168 -7.58 -11.24 1.42
N VAL A 169 -8.44 -10.33 0.93
CA VAL A 169 -9.64 -9.91 1.67
C VAL A 169 -10.60 -11.10 1.78
N LYS A 170 -11.04 -11.37 3.01
CA LYS A 170 -12.03 -12.42 3.29
C LYS A 170 -13.30 -11.77 3.81
N MET A 171 -14.27 -11.63 2.92
CA MET A 171 -15.61 -11.15 3.27
C MET A 171 -16.49 -12.31 3.75
N ALA A 172 -17.20 -12.09 4.84
CA ALA A 172 -18.21 -12.99 5.39
C ALA A 172 -19.60 -12.32 5.38
N PRO A 173 -20.69 -13.10 5.36
CA PRO A 173 -22.03 -12.55 5.57
C PRO A 173 -22.09 -11.74 6.86
N LEU A 174 -22.72 -10.57 6.81
CA LEU A 174 -22.94 -9.75 8.00
C LEU A 174 -23.87 -10.49 8.97
N PRO A 175 -23.48 -10.70 10.24
CA PRO A 175 -24.34 -11.37 11.21
C PRO A 175 -25.55 -10.51 11.57
N ALA A 176 -26.69 -11.15 11.81
CA ALA A 176 -27.91 -10.47 12.24
C ALA A 176 -27.77 -9.81 13.63
N ASP A 177 -26.91 -10.37 14.49
CA ASP A 177 -26.57 -9.82 15.81
C ASP A 177 -25.08 -9.43 15.84
N LEU A 178 -24.80 -8.12 15.85
CA LEU A 178 -23.42 -7.60 15.90
C LEU A 178 -22.69 -7.93 17.20
N ALA A 179 -23.38 -8.29 18.29
CA ALA A 179 -22.73 -8.77 19.50
C ALA A 179 -21.90 -10.05 19.26
N THR A 180 -22.22 -10.81 18.20
CA THR A 180 -21.48 -12.01 17.80
C THR A 180 -20.19 -11.73 17.02
N VAL A 181 -19.99 -10.50 16.53
CA VAL A 181 -18.73 -10.08 15.89
C VAL A 181 -17.66 -10.02 16.98
N ALA A 182 -16.66 -10.90 16.94
CA ALA A 182 -15.68 -11.01 18.03
C ALA A 182 -14.78 -9.78 18.17
N ASP A 183 -14.39 -9.16 17.05
CA ASP A 183 -13.48 -8.02 17.02
C ASP A 183 -14.21 -6.73 17.43
N PRO A 184 -13.83 -6.08 18.55
CA PRO A 184 -14.50 -4.87 19.02
C PRO A 184 -14.33 -3.67 18.07
N VAL A 185 -13.21 -3.61 17.33
CA VAL A 185 -12.97 -2.52 16.35
C VAL A 185 -13.94 -2.70 15.18
N GLN A 186 -13.97 -3.90 14.59
CA GLN A 186 -14.90 -4.22 13.51
C GLN A 186 -16.35 -3.97 13.94
N ARG A 187 -16.74 -4.45 15.13
CA ARG A 187 -18.10 -4.28 15.65
C ARG A 187 -18.50 -2.80 15.72
N ARG A 188 -17.65 -1.94 16.29
CA ARG A 188 -17.90 -0.51 16.41
C ARG A 188 -18.13 0.17 15.05
N TYR A 189 -17.33 -0.16 14.05
CA TYR A 189 -17.49 0.41 12.70
C TYR A 189 -18.76 -0.09 12.01
N LEU A 190 -19.08 -1.38 12.17
CA LEU A 190 -20.34 -1.93 11.66
C LEU A 190 -21.56 -1.29 12.31
N GLU A 191 -21.55 -1.08 13.64
CA GLU A 191 -22.63 -0.38 14.35
C GLU A 191 -22.82 1.04 13.81
N GLY A 192 -21.74 1.80 13.65
CA GLY A 192 -21.78 3.13 13.06
C GLY A 192 -22.34 3.13 11.64
N TRP A 193 -21.79 2.27 10.78
CA TRP A 193 -22.22 2.14 9.39
C TRP A 193 -23.69 1.77 9.28
N LEU A 194 -24.19 0.79 10.05
CA LEU A 194 -25.59 0.36 10.00
C LEU A 194 -26.60 1.46 10.40
N THR A 195 -26.13 2.52 11.06
CA THR A 195 -26.94 3.69 11.42
C THR A 195 -26.81 4.86 10.43
N ALA A 196 -25.95 4.74 9.41
CA ALA A 196 -25.73 5.77 8.40
C ALA A 196 -26.94 5.90 7.46
N SER A 197 -27.21 7.13 7.02
CA SER A 197 -28.33 7.44 6.11
C SER A 197 -28.15 6.85 4.71
N SER A 198 -26.91 6.54 4.30
CA SER A 198 -26.59 5.86 3.03
C SER A 198 -27.17 4.44 2.94
N LEU A 199 -27.64 3.88 4.06
CA LEU A 199 -28.29 2.57 4.13
C LEU A 199 -29.82 2.66 4.29
N ALA A 200 -30.42 3.81 4.02
CA ALA A 200 -31.87 3.96 4.06
C ALA A 200 -32.54 3.11 2.95
N GLY A 201 -33.18 2.01 3.33
CA GLY A 201 -33.86 1.09 2.42
C GLY A 201 -33.76 -0.37 2.86
N THR A 202 -34.29 -1.29 2.03
CA THR A 202 -34.14 -2.72 2.26
C THR A 202 -32.69 -3.13 1.95
N ARG A 203 -31.99 -3.68 2.96
CA ARG A 203 -30.62 -4.20 2.80
C ARG A 203 -30.65 -5.66 2.37
N ARG A 204 -29.85 -6.01 1.36
CA ARG A 204 -29.68 -7.38 0.86
C ARG A 204 -28.21 -7.71 0.78
N ASP A 205 -27.90 -9.00 0.96
CA ASP A 205 -26.58 -9.58 0.75
C ASP A 205 -25.42 -8.86 1.46
N ALA A 206 -25.68 -8.31 2.65
CA ALA A 206 -24.69 -7.56 3.41
C ALA A 206 -23.49 -8.43 3.80
N ARG A 207 -22.28 -7.90 3.62
CA ARG A 207 -21.01 -8.56 3.93
C ARG A 207 -20.07 -7.64 4.70
N THR A 208 -19.16 -8.25 5.44
CA THR A 208 -18.08 -7.54 6.14
C THR A 208 -16.81 -8.38 6.19
N GLY A 209 -15.67 -7.71 6.28
CA GLY A 209 -14.37 -8.33 6.45
C GLY A 209 -13.41 -7.40 7.18
N VAL A 210 -12.27 -7.99 7.58
CA VAL A 210 -11.14 -7.26 8.14
C VAL A 210 -9.89 -7.75 7.43
N VAL A 211 -9.11 -6.80 6.92
CA VAL A 211 -7.78 -7.04 6.35
C VAL A 211 -6.79 -6.46 7.33
N ALA A 212 -5.84 -7.27 7.79
CA ALA A 212 -4.83 -6.80 8.74
C ALA A 212 -3.46 -7.39 8.43
N VAL A 213 -2.44 -6.54 8.56
CA VAL A 213 -1.04 -6.93 8.56
C VAL A 213 -0.44 -6.56 9.91
N ASP A 214 0.01 -7.57 10.64
CA ASP A 214 0.62 -7.43 11.96
C ASP A 214 2.14 -7.22 11.83
N ALA A 215 2.62 -6.05 12.26
CA ALA A 215 4.04 -5.75 12.36
C ALA A 215 4.65 -6.18 13.70
N GLY A 216 3.83 -6.58 14.69
CA GLY A 216 4.21 -7.09 16.00
C GLY A 216 3.75 -6.21 17.16
N ALA A 217 4.02 -4.90 17.10
CA ALA A 217 3.54 -3.91 18.06
C ALA A 217 2.38 -3.07 17.52
N GLU A 218 2.26 -2.97 16.20
CA GLU A 218 1.19 -2.30 15.47
C GLU A 218 0.68 -3.22 14.36
N ALA A 219 -0.58 -3.07 13.99
CA ALA A 219 -1.09 -3.63 12.76
C ALA A 219 -1.68 -2.53 11.87
N LEU A 220 -1.46 -2.63 10.56
CA LEU A 220 -2.24 -1.87 9.59
C LEU A 220 -3.53 -2.65 9.36
N THR A 221 -4.68 -2.00 9.44
CA THR A 221 -5.97 -2.70 9.37
C THR A 221 -6.98 -1.88 8.57
N THR A 222 -7.65 -2.53 7.63
CA THR A 222 -8.87 -2.02 7.00
C THR A 222 -10.06 -2.85 7.45
N VAL A 223 -11.10 -2.18 7.95
CA VAL A 223 -12.43 -2.77 8.13
C VAL A 223 -13.24 -2.46 6.88
N VAL A 224 -13.87 -3.48 6.29
CA VAL A 224 -14.70 -3.36 5.09
C VAL A 224 -16.10 -3.84 5.40
N ALA A 225 -17.10 -3.11 4.92
CA ALA A 225 -18.50 -3.49 4.94
C ALA A 225 -19.19 -3.07 3.63
N GLY A 226 -20.17 -3.86 3.19
CA GLY A 226 -20.94 -3.55 2.00
C GLY A 226 -22.32 -4.21 2.01
N ALA A 227 -23.30 -3.57 1.39
CA ALA A 227 -24.65 -4.12 1.20
C ALA A 227 -25.26 -3.60 -0.11
N LEU A 228 -26.15 -4.38 -0.72
CA LEU A 228 -27.13 -3.84 -1.67
C LEU A 228 -28.23 -3.13 -0.91
N VAL A 229 -28.60 -1.95 -1.38
CA VAL A 229 -29.72 -1.17 -0.86
C VAL A 229 -30.80 -1.08 -1.94
N GLY A 230 -32.08 -1.28 -1.58
CA GLY A 230 -33.20 -1.13 -2.50
C GLY A 230 -34.08 -2.38 -2.61
N ASP A 231 -35.21 -2.21 -3.31
CA ASP A 231 -36.34 -3.12 -3.22
C ASP A 231 -36.44 -4.11 -4.41
N GLY A 232 -35.59 -4.00 -5.44
CA GLY A 232 -35.63 -4.82 -6.67
C GLY A 232 -34.26 -5.28 -7.19
N ALA A 233 -34.23 -6.34 -8.02
CA ALA A 233 -33.01 -6.87 -8.64
C ALA A 233 -32.43 -5.95 -9.73
N ASP A 234 -33.27 -5.11 -10.33
CA ASP A 234 -32.91 -4.22 -11.45
C ASP A 234 -32.14 -2.94 -11.01
N GLU A 235 -31.92 -2.75 -9.70
CA GLU A 235 -31.28 -1.56 -9.11
C GLU A 235 -29.88 -1.84 -8.54
N CYS A 236 -29.31 -3.03 -8.81
CA CYS A 236 -28.15 -3.56 -8.11
C CYS A 236 -26.82 -2.83 -8.37
N GLU A 237 -26.55 -2.34 -9.59
CA GLU A 237 -25.28 -1.63 -9.88
C GLU A 237 -25.24 -0.19 -9.32
N LEU A 238 -26.41 0.44 -9.10
CA LEU A 238 -26.49 1.85 -8.69
C LEU A 238 -26.67 2.05 -7.17
N ASN A 239 -26.97 0.99 -6.41
CA ASN A 239 -27.33 1.10 -4.99
C ASN A 239 -26.47 0.22 -4.05
N ALA A 240 -25.21 -0.04 -4.40
CA ALA A 240 -24.26 -0.61 -3.45
C ALA A 240 -23.83 0.47 -2.45
N ALA A 241 -24.01 0.20 -1.16
CA ALA A 241 -23.46 1.03 -0.10
C ALA A 241 -22.26 0.30 0.52
N THR A 242 -21.10 0.94 0.51
CA THR A 242 -19.85 0.41 1.06
C THR A 242 -19.31 1.34 2.13
N GLU A 243 -18.57 0.77 3.07
CA GLU A 243 -17.82 1.49 4.09
C GLU A 243 -16.48 0.82 4.26
N GLU A 244 -15.44 1.62 4.18
CA GLU A 244 -14.07 1.17 4.35
C GLU A 244 -13.33 2.14 5.25
N VAL A 245 -12.70 1.60 6.29
CA VAL A 245 -11.91 2.40 7.23
C VAL A 245 -10.55 1.77 7.43
N LEU A 246 -9.53 2.50 7.00
CA LEU A 246 -8.12 2.17 7.21
C LEU A 246 -7.61 2.82 8.50
N GLY A 247 -6.80 2.08 9.26
CA GLY A 247 -6.18 2.61 10.47
C GLY A 247 -5.00 1.80 11.00
N LEU A 248 -4.31 2.39 11.96
CA LEU A 248 -3.29 1.72 12.77
C LEU A 248 -3.94 1.17 14.04
N ARG A 249 -3.76 -0.13 14.25
CA ARG A 249 -4.24 -0.86 15.42
C ARG A 249 -3.10 -1.10 16.42
N ARG A 250 -3.36 -0.87 17.71
CA ARG A 250 -2.49 -1.19 18.85
C ARG A 250 -3.33 -1.86 19.94
N GLY A 251 -3.41 -3.19 19.90
CA GLY A 251 -4.38 -3.91 20.74
C GLY A 251 -5.81 -3.58 20.30
N ASP A 252 -6.62 -3.03 21.21
CA ASP A 252 -8.00 -2.59 20.92
C ASP A 252 -8.09 -1.13 20.46
N ASP A 253 -6.98 -0.37 20.57
CA ASP A 253 -6.93 1.00 20.07
C ASP A 253 -6.81 1.00 18.54
N PHE A 254 -7.60 1.84 17.89
CA PHE A 254 -7.60 2.01 16.44
C PHE A 254 -7.56 3.49 16.10
N THR A 255 -6.53 3.91 15.37
CA THR A 255 -6.34 5.28 14.89
C THR A 255 -6.56 5.31 13.39
N GLU A 256 -7.62 5.96 12.94
CA GLU A 256 -7.93 6.13 11.52
C GLU A 256 -6.82 6.86 10.79
N LEU A 257 -6.51 6.39 9.59
CA LEU A 257 -5.57 7.02 8.67
C LEU A 257 -6.34 7.71 7.56
N ALA A 258 -6.01 8.98 7.31
CA ALA A 258 -6.47 9.71 6.14
C ALA A 258 -5.35 9.69 5.09
N LEU A 259 -5.37 8.68 4.22
CA LEU A 259 -4.48 8.57 3.07
C LEU A 259 -5.18 9.09 1.82
N THR A 260 -4.48 9.81 0.95
CA THR A 260 -5.04 10.36 -0.29
C THR A 260 -4.16 9.97 -1.48
N GLU A 261 -4.79 9.67 -2.61
CA GLU A 261 -4.13 9.30 -3.87
C GLU A 261 -3.63 10.51 -4.68
N GLY A 262 -3.95 11.72 -4.25
CA GLY A 262 -3.57 12.94 -4.95
C GLY A 262 -4.14 14.20 -4.30
N PRO A 263 -3.96 15.36 -4.94
CA PRO A 263 -4.66 16.58 -4.54
C PRO A 263 -6.17 16.42 -4.76
N GLU A 264 -6.96 17.14 -3.98
CA GLU A 264 -8.40 17.25 -4.20
C GLU A 264 -8.68 17.81 -5.60
N VAL A 265 -9.45 17.07 -6.41
CA VAL A 265 -9.91 17.50 -7.73
C VAL A 265 -11.43 17.65 -7.66
N ASP A 266 -11.94 18.84 -7.94
CA ASP A 266 -13.38 19.14 -7.97
C ASP A 266 -14.17 18.76 -6.69
N GLY A 267 -13.53 18.82 -5.51
CA GLY A 267 -14.16 18.46 -4.24
C GLY A 267 -14.09 16.97 -3.89
N TYR A 268 -13.55 16.16 -4.78
CA TYR A 268 -13.35 14.72 -4.58
C TYR A 268 -11.92 14.44 -4.16
N VAL A 269 -11.79 13.71 -3.05
CA VAL A 269 -10.51 13.17 -2.58
C VAL A 269 -10.63 11.66 -2.68
N SER A 270 -9.88 11.04 -3.58
CA SER A 270 -9.73 9.58 -3.58
C SER A 270 -8.92 9.19 -2.35
N ARG A 271 -9.53 8.40 -1.48
CA ARG A 271 -8.92 7.93 -0.24
C ARG A 271 -8.32 6.55 -0.48
N VAL A 272 -7.11 6.34 0.03
CA VAL A 272 -6.52 5.00 0.03
C VAL A 272 -7.07 4.24 1.22
N THR A 273 -8.01 3.34 0.95
CA THR A 273 -8.53 2.35 1.91
C THR A 273 -8.05 0.94 1.56
N GLU A 274 -7.66 0.75 0.30
CA GLU A 274 -7.09 -0.47 -0.28
C GLU A 274 -5.58 -0.35 -0.43
N TRP A 275 -4.84 -1.39 -0.08
CA TRP A 275 -3.39 -1.32 -0.01
C TRP A 275 -2.72 -2.67 -0.31
N ASP A 276 -1.62 -2.65 -1.04
CA ASP A 276 -0.87 -3.85 -1.42
C ASP A 276 -0.12 -4.48 -0.24
N GLY A 277 0.27 -3.64 0.73
CA GLY A 277 0.94 -4.09 1.95
C GLY A 277 1.48 -2.95 2.81
N ALA A 278 2.10 -3.34 3.91
CA ALA A 278 2.69 -2.43 4.88
C ALA A 278 4.22 -2.50 4.87
N LEU A 279 4.85 -1.36 5.17
CA LEU A 279 6.27 -1.27 5.47
C LEU A 279 6.44 -1.26 6.98
N ALA A 280 7.19 -2.22 7.51
CA ALA A 280 7.35 -2.40 8.94
C ALA A 280 8.81 -2.22 9.38
N TRP A 281 9.01 -1.60 10.54
CA TRP A 281 10.32 -1.44 11.16
C TRP A 281 10.20 -1.61 12.67
N ARG A 282 10.94 -2.57 13.23
CA ARG A 282 11.00 -2.81 14.70
C ARG A 282 9.64 -2.97 15.38
N GLY A 283 8.76 -3.78 14.80
CA GLY A 283 7.44 -4.01 15.37
C GLY A 283 6.35 -3.05 14.88
N ARG A 284 6.72 -1.99 14.15
CA ARG A 284 5.85 -0.84 13.87
C ARG A 284 5.57 -0.67 12.39
N VAL A 285 4.39 -0.14 12.06
CA VAL A 285 4.06 0.22 10.68
C VAL A 285 4.59 1.63 10.42
N VAL A 286 5.50 1.74 9.44
CA VAL A 286 6.16 3.01 9.07
C VAL A 286 5.75 3.49 7.68
N GLY A 287 5.05 2.68 6.90
CA GLY A 287 4.49 3.10 5.62
C GLY A 287 3.44 2.15 5.08
N VAL A 288 2.69 2.64 4.10
CA VAL A 288 1.67 1.91 3.35
C VAL A 288 2.04 1.97 1.88
N VAL A 289 1.86 0.86 1.17
CA VAL A 289 2.03 0.80 -0.28
C VAL A 289 0.70 0.40 -0.91
N SER A 290 0.27 1.09 -1.96
CA SER A 290 -1.02 0.87 -2.62
C SER A 290 -0.96 1.15 -4.13
N GLY A 291 -2.03 0.73 -4.83
CA GLY A 291 -2.28 1.06 -6.23
C GLY A 291 -1.77 0.04 -7.26
N SER A 292 -1.03 -0.99 -6.83
CA SER A 292 -0.50 -2.00 -7.75
C SER A 292 -1.65 -2.78 -8.42
N PRO A 293 -1.55 -3.16 -9.71
CA PRO A 293 -0.41 -3.00 -10.63
C PRO A 293 -0.41 -1.70 -11.46
N ARG A 294 -1.43 -0.84 -11.32
CA ARG A 294 -1.64 0.35 -12.18
C ARG A 294 -0.81 1.55 -11.75
N SER A 295 -0.70 1.74 -10.45
CA SER A 295 0.13 2.75 -9.82
C SER A 295 0.97 2.11 -8.72
N VAL A 296 1.95 2.85 -8.22
CA VAL A 296 2.64 2.52 -6.98
C VAL A 296 2.70 3.79 -6.16
N MET A 297 1.92 3.81 -5.09
CA MET A 297 1.88 4.89 -4.11
C MET A 297 2.53 4.42 -2.82
N VAL A 298 3.33 5.29 -2.20
CA VAL A 298 3.95 5.03 -0.90
C VAL A 298 3.67 6.20 0.03
N HIS A 299 2.98 5.92 1.13
CA HIS A 299 2.79 6.88 2.22
C HIS A 299 3.68 6.48 3.38
N ALA A 300 4.48 7.42 3.90
CA ALA A 300 5.14 7.23 5.19
C ALA A 300 4.18 7.58 6.33
N LEU A 301 4.27 6.80 7.41
CA LEU A 301 3.51 7.03 8.62
C LEU A 301 4.45 7.56 9.71
N GLY A 302 4.21 8.80 10.12
CA GLY A 302 4.87 9.39 11.27
C GLY A 302 4.35 8.83 12.60
N ALA A 303 5.01 9.20 13.69
CA ALA A 303 4.67 8.75 15.04
C ALA A 303 3.23 9.01 15.50
N GLY A 304 2.62 10.09 15.01
CA GLY A 304 1.24 10.47 15.29
C GLY A 304 0.23 9.96 14.25
N ALA A 305 0.58 8.98 13.42
CA ALA A 305 -0.25 8.49 12.32
C ALA A 305 -0.55 9.55 11.23
N ALA A 306 0.16 10.69 11.23
CA ALA A 306 0.13 11.64 10.14
C ALA A 306 0.84 11.02 8.93
N ALA A 307 0.05 10.63 7.94
CA ALA A 307 0.56 10.08 6.71
C ALA A 307 1.12 11.18 5.80
N THR A 308 2.21 10.89 5.12
CA THR A 308 2.81 11.79 4.12
C THR A 308 3.06 11.01 2.84
N PRO A 309 2.51 11.44 1.69
CA PRO A 309 2.84 10.82 0.40
C PRO A 309 4.32 11.05 0.10
N LEU A 310 5.05 9.98 -0.21
CA LEU A 310 6.48 10.03 -0.55
C LEU A 310 6.76 9.78 -2.01
N PHE A 311 5.93 8.96 -2.62
CA PHE A 311 6.12 8.47 -3.96
C PHE A 311 4.75 8.14 -4.52
N ASP A 312 4.54 8.56 -5.76
CA ASP A 312 3.37 8.23 -6.55
C ASP A 312 3.85 8.14 -8.00
N GLN A 313 3.68 6.97 -8.59
CA GLN A 313 4.00 6.75 -9.98
C GLN A 313 2.90 5.91 -10.62
N THR A 314 2.23 6.49 -11.61
CA THR A 314 1.41 5.75 -12.56
C THR A 314 2.30 4.89 -13.44
N VAL A 315 2.06 3.59 -13.43
CA VAL A 315 2.82 2.57 -14.16
C VAL A 315 2.21 2.33 -15.53
N TRP A 316 0.87 2.17 -15.58
CA TRP A 316 0.08 2.04 -16.80
C TRP A 316 -1.40 2.31 -16.51
N TRP A 317 -2.17 2.56 -17.57
CA TRP A 317 -3.60 2.85 -17.51
C TRP A 317 -4.32 1.96 -18.52
N ASP A 318 -5.17 1.06 -18.01
CA ASP A 318 -6.31 0.51 -18.75
C ASP A 318 -7.47 1.49 -18.50
N ASN A 319 -8.32 1.81 -19.47
CA ASN A 319 -9.37 2.84 -19.38
C ASN A 319 -10.52 2.52 -18.40
N GLU A 320 -10.21 2.04 -17.20
CA GLU A 320 -11.10 1.73 -16.07
C GLU A 320 -12.16 0.65 -16.32
N GLU A 321 -12.49 0.31 -17.57
CA GLU A 321 -13.61 -0.58 -17.92
C GLU A 321 -13.43 -2.03 -17.42
N CYS A 322 -12.22 -2.45 -17.04
CA CYS A 322 -11.94 -3.87 -16.79
C CYS A 322 -11.46 -4.27 -15.40
N THR A 323 -11.19 -3.34 -14.50
CA THR A 323 -10.88 -3.72 -13.10
C THR A 323 -11.41 -2.68 -12.13
N GLN A 324 -12.72 -2.66 -11.93
CA GLN A 324 -13.29 -2.18 -10.67
C GLN A 324 -13.15 -3.27 -9.60
N GLY A 325 -11.89 -3.57 -9.25
CA GLY A 325 -11.58 -4.54 -8.20
C GLY A 325 -11.41 -3.85 -6.88
N ASN A 326 -12.49 -3.36 -6.28
CA ASN A 326 -12.43 -2.82 -4.92
C ASN A 326 -12.31 -3.97 -3.90
N TRP A 327 -11.71 -3.73 -2.73
CA TRP A 327 -11.72 -4.64 -1.58
C TRP A 327 -13.13 -4.87 -1.07
N SER A 328 -13.97 -3.85 -1.17
CA SER A 328 -15.42 -3.95 -1.06
C SER A 328 -16.07 -4.68 -2.24
N GLY A 329 -15.33 -5.48 -3.02
CA GLY A 329 -15.71 -6.32 -4.16
C GLY A 329 -16.78 -7.36 -3.82
N VAL A 330 -17.86 -6.90 -3.21
CA VAL A 330 -19.18 -7.44 -3.41
C VAL A 330 -19.61 -6.95 -4.78
N GLU A 331 -19.02 -7.57 -5.80
CA GLU A 331 -19.69 -7.65 -7.09
C GLU A 331 -21.01 -8.35 -6.80
N TYR A 332 -22.11 -7.62 -6.90
CA TYR A 332 -23.42 -8.21 -6.84
C TYR A 332 -23.75 -8.63 -8.26
N PRO A 333 -23.63 -9.93 -8.62
CA PRO A 333 -24.04 -10.36 -9.94
C PRO A 333 -25.53 -10.05 -10.08
N CYS A 334 -25.84 -9.04 -10.88
CA CYS A 334 -27.15 -8.89 -11.48
C CYS A 334 -27.31 -10.07 -12.44
N GLY A 335 -27.73 -11.23 -11.95
CA GLY A 335 -27.89 -12.40 -12.83
C GLY A 335 -29.13 -12.27 -13.72
N PRO A 336 -29.31 -13.19 -14.67
CA PRO A 336 -28.43 -13.51 -15.81
C PRO A 336 -28.43 -12.44 -16.91
#